data_AF-A0A316W1S6-F1
#
_entry.id   AF-A0A316W1S6-F1
#
_cell.length_a   1.000
_cell.length_b   1.000
_cell.length_c   1.000
_cell.angle_alpha   90.00
_cell.angle_beta   90.00
_cell.angle_gamma   90.00
#
_symmetry.space_group_name_H-M   'P 1'
#
loop_
_entity.id
_entity.type
_entity.pdbx_description
1 polymer ?
#
loop_
_entity_poly.entity_id
_entity_poly.type
_entity_poly.pdbx_seq_one_letter_code
_entity_poly.pdbx_strand_id
1 'polypeptide(L)'
;MEPSINVLGQPLQPCSTQPLTGFYRDGYCNTSPADAGSHVLAAQVTDDFLKFSASRGNDLRPILKDGCRWCLCASRWFESVKAFRDGQVGRESVPK
;
A
#
# COMPACT_ATOMS: atom_id res chain seq x y z
N MET A 1 4.66 -20.68 14.53
CA MET A 1 4.81 -19.23 14.29
C MET A 1 3.42 -18.67 14.46
N GLU A 2 3.20 -17.82 15.46
CA GLU A 2 1.88 -17.23 15.68
C GLU A 2 1.51 -16.36 14.47
N PRO A 3 0.24 -16.36 14.04
CA PRO A 3 -0.20 -15.55 12.91
C PRO A 3 -0.03 -14.06 13.23
N SER A 4 0.48 -13.30 12.26
CA SER A 4 0.51 -11.83 12.34
C SER A 4 -0.89 -11.28 12.63
N ILE A 5 -0.95 -10.14 13.32
CA ILE A 5 -2.21 -9.50 13.68
C ILE A 5 -2.44 -8.21 12.88
N ASN A 6 -3.70 -7.90 12.63
CA ASN A 6 -4.12 -6.63 12.05
C ASN A 6 -4.26 -5.54 13.13
N VAL A 7 -4.56 -4.31 12.71
CA VAL A 7 -4.73 -3.15 13.59
C VAL A 7 -5.89 -3.27 14.59
N LEU A 8 -6.79 -4.25 14.41
CA LEU A 8 -7.90 -4.55 15.32
C LEU A 8 -7.53 -5.64 16.35
N GLY A 9 -6.29 -6.12 16.37
CA GLY A 9 -5.84 -7.21 17.23
C GLY A 9 -6.33 -8.60 16.78
N GLN A 10 -6.84 -8.73 15.56
CA GLN A 10 -7.32 -10.00 14.98
C GLN A 10 -6.28 -10.59 14.03
N PRO A 11 -6.38 -11.88 13.65
CA PRO A 11 -5.48 -12.47 12.67
C PRO A 11 -5.46 -11.69 11.34
N LEU A 12 -4.26 -11.42 10.83
CA LEU A 12 -4.02 -10.71 9.58
C LEU A 12 -4.62 -11.48 8.41
N GLN A 13 -5.41 -10.78 7.59
CA GLN A 13 -6.04 -11.34 6.41
C GLN A 13 -5.18 -11.14 5.16
N PRO A 14 -5.32 -11.99 4.13
CA PRO A 14 -4.60 -11.80 2.88
C PRO A 14 -4.99 -10.48 2.20
N CYS A 15 -4.00 -9.76 1.69
CA CYS A 15 -4.20 -8.52 0.94
C CYS A 15 -4.51 -8.83 -0.54
N SER A 16 -3.62 -9.56 -1.22
CA SER A 16 -3.77 -9.93 -2.64
C SER A 16 -2.86 -11.10 -3.01
N THR A 17 -3.37 -12.02 -3.83
CA THR A 17 -2.58 -13.09 -4.46
C THR A 17 -2.39 -12.88 -5.95
N GLN A 18 -3.19 -12.01 -6.58
CA GLN A 18 -3.11 -11.66 -8.01
C GLN A 18 -3.46 -10.17 -8.21
N PRO A 19 -2.46 -9.28 -8.35
CA PRO A 19 -1.01 -9.56 -8.31
C PRO A 19 -0.55 -9.99 -6.91
N LEU A 20 0.48 -10.83 -6.84
CA LEU A 20 1.06 -11.30 -5.58
C LEU A 20 1.78 -10.14 -4.88
N THR A 21 1.35 -9.81 -3.66
CA THR A 21 1.84 -8.66 -2.90
C THR A 21 2.58 -9.07 -1.61
N GLY A 22 2.95 -8.09 -0.79
CA GLY A 22 3.66 -8.27 0.47
C GLY A 22 5.16 -8.19 0.31
N PHE A 23 5.87 -7.72 1.34
CA PHE A 23 7.33 -7.67 1.36
C PHE A 23 7.95 -9.05 1.09
N TYR A 24 7.38 -10.09 1.69
CA TYR A 24 7.79 -11.49 1.50
C TYR A 24 7.22 -12.16 0.25
N ARG A 25 6.37 -11.47 -0.52
CA ARG A 25 5.60 -12.05 -1.64
C ARG A 25 4.76 -13.27 -1.22
N ASP A 26 4.13 -13.19 -0.05
CA ASP A 26 3.23 -14.21 0.51
C ASP A 26 1.74 -13.83 0.38
N GLY A 27 1.44 -12.64 -0.15
CA GLY A 27 0.09 -12.10 -0.29
C GLY A 27 -0.45 -11.37 0.94
N TYR A 28 0.36 -11.23 1.99
CA TYR A 28 0.01 -10.54 3.23
C TYR A 28 0.89 -9.30 3.41
N CYS A 29 0.40 -8.30 4.16
CA CYS A 29 1.21 -7.14 4.53
C CYS A 29 2.06 -7.40 5.77
N ASN A 30 2.70 -8.57 5.77
CA ASN A 30 3.71 -8.95 6.74
C ASN A 30 4.97 -8.12 6.53
N THR A 31 5.68 -7.85 7.62
CA THR A 31 6.89 -7.02 7.62
C THR A 31 7.93 -7.58 8.59
N SER A 32 9.12 -7.00 8.60
CA SER A 32 10.17 -7.26 9.58
C SER A 32 11.11 -6.06 9.68
N PRO A 33 12.08 -6.07 10.63
CA PRO A 33 13.12 -5.05 10.66
C PRO A 33 13.92 -4.88 9.36
N ALA A 34 13.92 -5.87 8.46
CA ALA A 34 14.57 -5.76 7.14
C ALA A 34 13.74 -4.97 6.12
N ASP A 35 12.44 -4.80 6.34
CA ASP A 35 11.55 -4.04 5.48
C ASP A 35 11.58 -2.54 5.85
N ALA A 36 12.62 -1.85 5.40
CA ALA A 36 12.79 -0.41 5.64
C ALA A 36 11.63 0.44 5.08
N GLY A 37 10.87 -0.08 4.12
CA GLY A 37 9.70 0.59 3.55
C GLY A 37 8.44 0.47 4.42
N SER A 38 8.39 -0.51 5.33
CA SER A 38 7.21 -0.85 6.13
C SER A 38 5.96 -1.05 5.25
N HIS A 39 5.98 -2.10 4.43
CA HIS A 39 4.88 -2.50 3.53
C HIS A 39 3.71 -3.13 4.32
N VAL A 40 3.14 -2.38 5.26
CA VAL A 40 2.15 -2.84 6.24
C VAL A 40 0.72 -2.39 5.94
N LEU A 41 0.52 -1.53 4.94
CA LEU A 41 -0.80 -1.02 4.59
C LEU A 41 -1.37 -1.77 3.39
N ALA A 42 -2.33 -2.65 3.65
CA ALA A 42 -3.17 -3.23 2.61
C ALA A 42 -4.11 -2.16 2.06
N ALA A 43 -3.97 -1.81 0.79
CA ALA A 43 -4.85 -0.82 0.16
C ALA A 43 -5.18 -1.17 -1.30
N GLN A 44 -6.34 -0.74 -1.76
CA GLN A 44 -6.71 -0.72 -3.16
C GLN A 44 -6.20 0.60 -3.79
N VAL A 45 -5.33 0.46 -4.79
CA VAL A 45 -4.75 1.59 -5.51
C VAL A 45 -5.71 2.11 -6.58
N THR A 46 -5.54 3.39 -6.90
CA THR A 46 -6.26 4.06 -7.99
C THR A 46 -5.27 4.58 -9.03
N ASP A 47 -5.74 4.86 -10.24
CA ASP A 47 -4.91 5.52 -11.26
C ASP A 47 -4.33 6.85 -10.79
N ASP A 48 -5.08 7.63 -10.01
CA ASP A 48 -4.63 8.92 -9.50
C ASP A 48 -3.58 8.77 -8.40
N PHE A 49 -3.69 7.76 -7.54
CA PHE A 49 -2.62 7.40 -6.63
C PHE A 49 -1.38 6.93 -7.38
N LEU A 50 -1.53 6.10 -8.41
CA LEU A 50 -0.39 5.59 -9.19
C LEU A 50 0.36 6.74 -9.89
N LYS A 51 -0.35 7.71 -10.47
CA LYS A 51 0.24 8.92 -11.04
C LYS A 51 0.93 9.79 -9.98
N PHE A 52 0.28 10.01 -8.84
CA PHE A 52 0.84 10.77 -7.73
C PHE A 52 2.10 10.11 -7.16
N SER A 53 2.06 8.81 -6.89
CA SER A 53 3.19 8.04 -6.38
C SER A 53 4.37 8.08 -7.36
N ALA A 54 4.11 7.94 -8.67
CA ALA A 54 5.13 8.07 -9.70
C ALA A 54 5.78 9.46 -9.72
N SER A 55 5.00 10.54 -9.56
CA SER A 55 5.55 11.91 -9.51
C SER A 55 6.38 12.17 -8.25
N ARG A 56 6.23 11.35 -7.20
CA ARG A 56 7.03 11.34 -5.97
C ARG A 56 8.18 10.33 -5.99
N GLY A 57 8.53 9.82 -7.18
CA GLY A 57 9.65 8.90 -7.38
C GLY A 57 9.38 7.46 -6.98
N ASN A 58 8.11 7.06 -6.84
CA ASN A 58 7.70 5.68 -6.59
C ASN A 58 6.73 5.21 -7.68
N ASP A 59 7.27 4.83 -8.84
CA ASP A 59 6.46 4.41 -9.97
C ASP A 59 6.03 2.93 -9.88
N LEU A 60 4.75 2.71 -9.58
CA LEU A 60 4.14 1.39 -9.44
C LEU A 60 3.34 0.96 -10.69
N ARG A 61 3.19 1.82 -11.69
CA ARG A 61 2.38 1.57 -12.90
C ARG A 61 2.86 0.38 -13.75
N PRO A 62 4.16 -0.01 -13.75
CA PRO A 62 4.57 -1.21 -14.48
C PRO A 62 3.99 -2.52 -13.92
N ILE A 63 3.61 -2.54 -12.64
CA ILE A 63 3.17 -3.74 -11.93
C ILE A 63 1.72 -3.67 -11.42
N LEU A 64 1.13 -2.48 -11.33
CA LEU A 64 -0.22 -2.25 -10.82
C LEU A 64 -1.07 -1.44 -11.79
N LYS A 65 -2.38 -1.64 -11.69
CA LYS A 65 -3.42 -0.88 -12.39
C LYS A 65 -4.48 -0.41 -11.38
N ASP A 66 -5.35 0.49 -11.81
CA ASP A 66 -6.53 0.88 -11.05
C ASP A 66 -7.28 -0.36 -10.50
N GLY A 67 -7.62 -0.31 -9.21
CA GLY A 67 -8.32 -1.38 -8.51
C GLY A 67 -7.46 -2.53 -7.99
N CYS A 68 -6.16 -2.57 -8.30
CA CYS A 68 -5.27 -3.57 -7.71
C CYS A 68 -5.12 -3.37 -6.20
N ARG A 69 -5.15 -4.46 -5.42
CA ARG A 69 -4.77 -4.42 -3.99
C ARG A 69 -3.28 -4.66 -3.83
N TRP A 70 -2.65 -3.88 -2.97
CA TRP A 70 -1.22 -3.93 -2.74
C TRP A 70 -0.85 -3.54 -1.32
N CYS A 71 0.21 -4.15 -0.78
CA CYS A 71 0.84 -3.72 0.46
C CYS A 71 1.74 -2.52 0.19
N LEU A 72 1.30 -1.34 0.60
CA LEU A 72 2.01 -0.07 0.43
C LEU A 72 2.93 0.21 1.61
N CYS A 73 4.06 0.86 1.33
CA CYS A 73 4.88 1.52 2.34
C CYS A 73 4.03 2.52 3.13
N ALA A 74 4.07 2.45 4.46
CA ALA A 74 3.34 3.37 5.33
C ALA A 74 3.64 4.85 5.01
N SER A 75 4.91 5.17 4.73
CA SER A 75 5.34 6.53 4.38
C SER A 75 4.76 7.03 3.06
N ARG A 76 4.67 6.17 2.03
CA ARG A 76 4.12 6.52 0.71
C ARG A 76 2.62 6.72 0.73
N TRP A 77 1.90 5.89 1.50
CA TRP A 77 0.49 6.12 1.74
C TRP A 77 0.26 7.44 2.48
N PHE A 78 1.04 7.70 3.55
CA PHE A 78 0.92 8.94 4.32
C PHE A 78 1.22 10.20 3.49
N GLU A 79 2.18 10.13 2.57
CA GLU A 79 2.47 11.21 1.61
C GLU A 79 1.23 11.59 0.78
N SER A 80 0.47 10.59 0.31
CA SER A 80 -0.78 10.83 -0.43
C SER A 80 -1.89 11.43 0.43
N VAL A 81 -2.04 10.95 1.67
CA VAL A 81 -3.00 11.49 2.64
C VAL A 81 -2.67 12.95 2.96
N LYS A 82 -1.39 13.27 3.16
CA LYS A 82 -0.95 14.63 3.44
C LYS A 82 -1.24 15.54 2.24
N ALA A 83 -0.89 15.12 1.02
CA ALA A 83 -1.17 15.90 -0.18
C ALA A 83 -2.67 16.17 -0.37
N PHE A 84 -3.54 15.19 -0.09
CA PHE A 84 -4.98 15.39 -0.11
C PHE A 84 -5.44 16.40 0.95
N ARG A 85 -4.96 16.27 2.20
CA ARG A 85 -5.30 17.20 3.29
C ARG A 85 -4.84 18.63 3.02
N ASP A 86 -3.72 18.79 2.32
CA ASP A 86 -3.16 20.08 1.91
C ASP A 86 -3.84 20.64 0.64
N GLY A 87 -4.83 19.94 0.06
CA GLY A 87 -5.57 20.37 -1.13
C GLY A 87 -4.80 20.25 -2.46
N GLN A 88 -3.70 19.49 -2.49
CA GLN A 88 -2.84 19.36 -3.67
C GLN A 88 -3.37 18.33 -4.69
N VAL A 89 -4.15 17.35 -4.22
CA VAL A 89 -4.68 16.24 -5.02
C VAL A 89 -6.12 15.91 -4.61
N GLY A 90 -6.85 15.22 -5.49
CA GLY A 90 -8.19 14.71 -5.20
C GLY A 90 -8.20 13.57 -4.18
N ARG A 91 -9.39 13.21 -3.70
CA ARG A 91 -9.59 12.12 -2.72
C ARG A 91 -9.20 10.76 -3.30
N GLU A 92 -9.28 10.63 -4.61
CA GLU A 92 -8.95 9.47 -5.42
C GLU A 92 -7.47 9.11 -5.28
N SER A 93 -6.59 10.10 -5.04
CA SER A 93 -5.16 9.87 -4.82
C SER A 93 -4.84 9.21 -3.48
N VAL A 94 -5.82 9.04 -2.57
CA VAL A 94 -5.64 8.35 -1.28
C VAL A 94 -6.17 6.91 -1.39
N PRO A 95 -5.28 5.89 -1.43
CA PRO A 95 -5.66 4.48 -1.49
C PRO A 95 -6.55 4.09 -0.31
N LYS A 96 -7.55 3.25 -0.59
CA LYS A 96 -8.57 2.81 0.37
C LYS A 96 -8.24 1.45 0.97
#